data_AF-A0A645A822-F1
#
_entry.id   AF-A0A645A822-F1
#
_cell.length_a   1.000
_cell.length_b   1.000
_cell.length_c   1.000
_cell.angle_alpha   90.00
_cell.angle_beta   90.00
_cell.angle_gamma   90.00
#
_symmetry.space_group_name_H-M   'P 1'
#
loop_
_entity.id
_entity.type
_entity.pdbx_description
1 polymer ?
#
loop_
_entity_poly.entity_id
_entity_poly.type
_entity_poly.pdbx_seq_one_letter_code
_entity_poly.pdbx_strand_id
1 'polypeptide(L)' 'MQAVAAALNADPLGFVLGGGEDHAMAATFEPGKVPEGWDVIGQVRQINDEVGPIVLVDGQEWEGEKGWTHFHP' A
#
# COMPACT_ATOMS: atom_id res chain seq x y z
N MET A 1 -12.97 5.17 7.98
CA MET A 1 -12.69 3.85 7.38
C MET A 1 -13.52 2.72 8.00
N GLN A 2 -13.51 2.53 9.33
CA GLN A 2 -14.25 1.42 9.97
C GLN A 2 -15.77 1.42 9.70
N ALA A 3 -16.42 2.59 9.67
CA ALA A 3 -17.87 2.69 9.47
C ALA A 3 -18.34 2.33 8.03
N VAL A 4 -17.50 2.51 7.01
CA VAL A 4 -17.84 2.22 5.60
C VAL A 4 -17.62 0.74 5.28
N ALA A 5 -16.53 0.16 5.77
CA ALA A 5 -16.23 -1.27 5.63
C ALA A 5 -17.29 -2.16 6.29
N ALA A 6 -17.78 -1.76 7.47
CA ALA A 6 -18.84 -2.47 8.19
C ALA A 6 -20.19 -2.46 7.44
N ALA A 7 -20.48 -1.43 6.64
CA ALA A 7 -21.71 -1.33 5.86
C ALA A 7 -21.69 -2.19 4.57
N LEU A 8 -20.50 -2.55 4.08
CA LEU A 8 -20.30 -3.28 2.83
C LEU A 8 -19.87 -4.74 3.04
N ASN A 9 -19.64 -5.16 4.29
CA ASN A 9 -19.04 -6.46 4.63
C ASN A 9 -17.73 -6.72 3.85
N ALA A 10 -16.98 -5.66 3.59
CA ALA A 10 -15.74 -5.67 2.82
C ALA A 10 -14.55 -5.37 3.75
N ASP A 11 -13.40 -5.96 3.45
CA ASP A 11 -12.17 -5.69 4.19
C ASP A 11 -11.72 -4.24 3.97
N PRO A 12 -11.62 -3.41 5.02
CA PRO A 12 -11.13 -2.04 4.90
C PRO A 12 -9.73 -1.94 4.27
N LEU A 13 -8.87 -2.96 4.41
CA LEU A 13 -7.55 -2.99 3.78
C LEU A 13 -7.64 -3.07 2.25
N GLY A 14 -8.69 -3.68 1.71
CA GLY A 14 -8.92 -3.71 0.26
C GLY A 14 -9.08 -2.30 -0.33
N PHE A 15 -9.76 -1.40 0.38
CA PHE A 15 -9.90 0.00 -0.07
C PHE A 15 -8.58 0.77 0.02
N VAL A 16 -7.77 0.54 1.06
CA VAL A 16 -6.47 1.21 1.23
C VAL A 16 -5.45 0.73 0.20
N LEU A 17 -5.42 -0.57 -0.09
CA LEU A 17 -4.38 -1.20 -0.90
C LEU A 17 -4.72 -1.23 -2.40
N GLY A 18 -6.01 -1.21 -2.75
CA GLY A 18 -6.50 -1.23 -4.13
C GLY A 18 -7.17 0.07 -4.60
N GLY A 19 -7.56 0.96 -3.67
CA GLY A 19 -8.17 2.25 -3.99
C GLY A 19 -7.16 3.28 -4.53
N GLY A 20 -7.64 4.41 -5.08
CA GLY A 20 -6.77 5.38 -5.75
C GLY A 20 -7.13 6.87 -5.60
N GLU A 21 -8.23 7.22 -4.92
CA GLU A 21 -8.75 8.60 -4.91
C GLU A 21 -8.47 9.37 -3.60
N ASP A 22 -7.67 8.84 -2.69
CA ASP A 22 -7.42 9.49 -1.39
C ASP A 22 -6.45 10.68 -1.47
N HIS A 23 -5.82 10.92 -2.63
CA HIS A 23 -4.83 11.98 -2.88
C HIS A 23 -3.72 12.09 -1.80
N ALA A 24 -3.46 11.00 -1.08
CA ALA A 24 -2.41 10.92 -0.07
C ALA A 24 -1.02 10.85 -0.73
N MET A 25 0.00 11.32 -0.02
CA MET A 25 1.39 11.19 -0.46
C MET A 25 2.02 9.92 0.12
N ALA A 26 2.78 9.20 -0.69
CA ALA A 26 3.65 8.11 -0.27
C ALA A 26 5.11 8.45 -0.62
N ALA A 27 6.02 8.36 0.35
CA ALA A 27 7.43 8.69 0.19
C ALA A 27 8.33 7.80 1.06
N THR A 28 9.62 7.80 0.76
CA THR A 28 10.65 7.05 1.49
C THR A 28 11.69 8.02 2.05
N PHE A 29 12.17 7.73 3.26
CA PHE A 29 13.14 8.56 3.97
C PHE A 29 14.22 7.67 4.60
N GLU A 30 15.38 8.25 4.91
CA GLU A 30 16.38 7.57 5.73
C GLU A 30 15.80 7.25 7.13
N PRO A 31 16.27 6.16 7.78
CA PRO A 31 15.83 5.81 9.13
C PRO A 31 15.98 6.98 10.11
N GLY A 32 14.89 7.31 10.81
CA GLY A 32 14.85 8.41 11.78
C GLY A 32 14.81 9.82 11.17
N LYS A 33 14.60 9.94 9.85
CA LYS A 33 14.52 11.23 9.13
C LYS A 33 13.13 11.51 8.55
N VAL A 34 12.10 10.80 9.01
CA VAL A 34 10.71 11.01 8.59
C VAL A 34 10.22 12.37 9.13
N PRO A 35 9.68 13.28 8.28
CA PRO A 35 9.16 14.55 8.74
C PRO A 35 7.96 14.40 9.68
N GLU A 36 7.70 15.41 10.49
CA GLU A 36 6.50 15.46 11.33
C GLU A 36 5.22 15.41 10.48
N GLY A 37 4.19 14.72 10.98
CA GLY A 37 2.89 14.57 10.30
C GLY A 37 2.81 13.40 9.30
N TRP A 38 3.86 12.59 9.18
CA TRP A 38 3.85 11.36 8.38
C TRP A 38 3.67 10.11 9.24
N ASP A 39 2.90 9.15 8.73
CA ASP A 39 2.79 7.82 9.32
C ASP A 39 3.74 6.84 8.63
N VAL A 40 4.55 6.14 9.41
CA VAL A 40 5.43 5.09 8.90
C VAL A 40 4.64 3.79 8.75
N ILE A 41 4.40 3.36 7.52
CA ILE A 41 3.60 2.16 7.19
C ILE A 41 4.44 0.95 6.76
N GLY A 42 5.77 1.09 6.68
CA GLY A 42 6.63 0.02 6.20
C GLY A 42 8.09 0.44 6.08
N GLN A 43 8.85 -0.35 5.32
CA GLN A 43 10.27 -0.14 5.11
C GLN A 43 10.68 -0.54 3.69
N VAL A 44 11.67 0.16 3.15
CA VAL A 44 12.34 -0.23 1.90
C VAL A 44 13.51 -1.14 2.26
N ARG A 45 13.65 -2.25 1.53
CA ARG A 45 14.78 -3.17 1.65
C ARG A 45 15.57 -3.18 0.35
N GLN A 46 16.81 -3.61 0.43
CA GLN A 46 17.59 -3.91 -0.75
C GLN A 46 16.86 -4.97 -1.59
N ILE A 47 16.89 -4.79 -2.90
CA ILE A 47 16.30 -5.73 -3.85
C ILE A 47 16.99 -7.10 -3.72
N ASN A 48 16.21 -8.17 -3.83
CA ASN A 48 16.75 -9.50 -4.07
C ASN A 48 16.78 -9.70 -5.59
N ASP A 49 17.97 -9.85 -6.17
CA ASP A 49 18.16 -9.97 -7.61
C ASP A 49 17.46 -11.21 -8.21
N GLU A 50 17.17 -12.25 -7.42
CA GLU A 50 16.45 -13.45 -7.86
C GLU A 50 14.94 -13.21 -8.00
N VAL A 51 14.36 -12.34 -7.18
CA VAL A 51 12.91 -12.08 -7.09
C VAL A 51 12.53 -10.79 -7.83
N GLY A 52 13.47 -9.85 -7.95
CA GLY A 52 13.21 -8.52 -8.52
C GLY A 52 12.47 -7.59 -7.55
N PRO A 53 11.97 -6.44 -8.05
CA PRO A 53 11.30 -5.45 -7.21
C PRO A 53 9.89 -5.93 -6.85
N ILE A 54 9.55 -5.82 -5.58
CA ILE A 54 8.28 -6.32 -5.04
C ILE A 54 7.77 -5.45 -3.90
N VAL A 55 6.45 -5.38 -3.76
CA VAL A 55 5.77 -4.78 -2.60
C VAL A 55 5.09 -5.90 -1.83
N LEU A 56 5.35 -5.95 -0.52
CA LEU A 56 4.75 -6.93 0.39
C LEU A 56 3.84 -6.21 1.39
N VAL A 57 2.72 -6.83 1.71
CA VAL A 57 1.80 -6.44 2.78
C VAL A 57 1.87 -7.55 3.83
N ASP A 58 2.22 -7.20 5.06
CA ASP A 58 2.45 -8.16 6.16
C ASP A 58 3.38 -9.34 5.80
N GLY A 59 4.35 -9.08 4.92
CA GLY A 59 5.34 -10.06 4.47
C GLY A 59 4.89 -10.97 3.34
N GLN A 60 3.69 -10.76 2.79
CA GLN A 60 3.14 -11.53 1.68
C GLN A 60 2.89 -10.63 0.46
N GLU A 61 2.91 -11.21 -0.74
CA GLU A 61 2.47 -10.50 -1.94
C GLU A 61 0.99 -10.16 -1.83
N TRP A 62 0.61 -8.97 -2.32
CA TRP A 62 -0.80 -8.59 -2.36
C TRP A 62 -1.51 -9.33 -3.51
N GLU A 63 -2.42 -10.24 -3.15
CA GLU A 63 -3.23 -11.03 -4.08
C GLU A 63 -4.58 -10.37 -4.44
N GLY A 64 -4.98 -9.31 -3.75
CA GLY A 64 -6.24 -8.60 -4.00
C GLY A 64 -6.21 -7.70 -5.23
N GLU A 65 -7.31 -6.96 -5.46
CA GLU A 65 -7.35 -5.98 -6.54
C GLU A 65 -6.21 -4.97 -6.37
N LYS A 66 -5.48 -4.76 -7.47
CA LYS A 66 -4.42 -3.77 -7.56
C LYS A 66 -5.03 -2.43 -7.98
N GLY A 67 -4.24 -1.36 -7.88
CA GLY A 67 -4.66 -0.02 -8.27
C GLY A 67 -5.20 0.05 -9.70
N TRP A 68 -5.92 1.15 -9.98
CA TRP A 68 -6.59 1.41 -11.25
C TRP A 68 -5.69 1.20 -12.49
N THR A 69 -6.19 0.43 -13.46
CA THR A 69 -5.55 0.21 -14.76
C THR A 69 -6.46 0.75 -15.86
N HIS A 70 -5.98 1.74 -16.61
CA HIS A 70 -6.80 2.44 -17.62
C HIS A 70 -7.24 1.53 -18.79
N PHE A 71 -6.41 0.56 -19.17
CA PHE A 71 -6.68 -0.36 -20.27
C PHE A 71 -6.10 -1.72 -19.91
N HIS A 72 -6.91 -2.77 -20.10
CA HIS A 72 -6.42 -4.14 -20.08
C HIS A 72 -6.18 -4.61 -21.52
N PRO A 73 -5.12 -5.40 -21.77
CA PRO A 73 -4.86 -6.00 -23.08
C PRO A 73 -5.95 -7.00 -23.51
#